data_AF-A0A8C9WYW1-F1
#
_entry.id   AF-A0A8C9WYW1-F1
#
_cell.length_a   1.000
_cell.length_b   1.000
_cell.length_c   1.000
_cell.angle_alpha   90.00
_cell.angle_beta   90.00
_cell.angle_gamma   90.00
#
_symmetry.space_group_name_H-M   'P 1'
#
loop_
_entity.id
_entity.type
_entity.pdbx_description
1 polymer ?
#
loop_
_entity_poly.entity_id
_entity_poly.type
_entity_poly.pdbx_seq_one_letter_code
_entity_poly.pdbx_strand_id
1 'polypeptide(L)'
;RAVFIFGKLWITRKHSPGSHIDGGWAGDIRAIKWRDQEGRTHNGCKGHYVRDICIYGVEDLPWIINRNSMFANKFESNTFPEALDCLEQWHRNKVLNQATVPIEPSWLLATQSNSSNSYFNSIAGA
;
A
#
# COMPACT_ATOMS: atom_id res chain seq x y z
N ARG A 1 -5.80 -13.14 -0.75
CA ARG A 1 -5.17 -12.85 0.56
C ARG A 1 -5.36 -11.37 0.90
N ALA A 2 -5.21 -10.96 2.17
CA ALA A 2 -5.20 -9.54 2.55
C ALA A 2 -3.75 -9.04 2.63
N VAL A 3 -3.48 -7.81 2.16
CA VAL A 3 -2.15 -7.20 2.12
C VAL A 3 -2.15 -5.93 2.96
N PHE A 4 -1.08 -5.65 3.68
CA PHE A 4 -0.93 -4.47 4.52
C PHE A 4 -0.54 -3.24 3.68
N ILE A 5 -1.18 -2.09 3.88
CA ILE A 5 -0.97 -0.88 3.08
C ILE A 5 -0.35 0.25 3.91
N PHE A 6 -0.82 0.46 5.14
CA PHE A 6 -0.43 1.59 6.00
C PHE A 6 -0.07 1.16 7.42
N GLY A 7 1.12 1.55 7.86
CA GLY A 7 1.55 1.50 9.26
C GLY A 7 1.63 2.89 9.88
N LYS A 8 0.50 3.42 10.37
CA LYS A 8 0.49 4.51 11.35
C LYS A 8 -0.53 4.17 12.44
N LEU A 9 -0.10 3.36 13.41
CA LEU A 9 -0.84 3.19 14.66
C LEU A 9 -0.23 4.13 15.71
N TRP A 10 -0.72 5.37 15.78
CA TRP A 10 -0.42 6.26 16.89
C TRP A 10 -1.46 6.00 17.99
N ILE A 11 -1.20 5.06 18.91
CA ILE A 11 -1.93 5.04 20.18
C ILE A 11 -1.27 6.10 21.07
N THR A 12 -1.54 7.38 20.78
CA THR A 12 -1.29 8.44 21.75
C THR A 12 -2.44 8.44 22.74
N ARG A 13 -2.24 7.78 23.89
CA ARG A 13 -3.08 8.00 25.08
C ARG A 13 -2.95 9.47 25.49
N LYS A 14 -3.87 10.30 25.00
CA LYS A 14 -4.16 11.62 25.56
C LYS A 14 -5.47 11.48 26.33
N HIS A 15 -5.36 11.61 27.65
CA HIS A 15 -6.48 11.65 28.57
C HIS A 15 -7.30 12.92 28.28
N SER A 16 -8.59 12.77 27.98
CA SER A 16 -9.57 13.86 27.99
C SER A 16 -10.87 13.35 28.61
N PRO A 17 -11.36 13.95 29.70
CA PRO A 17 -12.59 13.54 30.38
C PRO A 17 -13.81 14.08 29.60
N GLY A 18 -14.79 13.22 29.33
CA GLY A 18 -16.00 13.60 28.60
C GLY A 18 -16.41 12.53 27.60
N SER A 19 -17.03 11.46 28.10
CA SER A 19 -17.61 10.38 27.31
C SER A 19 -18.81 10.87 26.50
N HIS A 20 -18.55 11.44 25.33
CA HIS A 20 -19.47 11.37 24.20
C HIS A 20 -18.81 10.47 23.17
N ILE A 21 -19.16 9.19 23.18
CA ILE A 21 -18.69 8.21 22.20
C ILE A 21 -19.49 8.36 20.90
N ASP A 22 -19.39 9.51 20.25
CA ASP A 22 -19.50 9.53 18.79
C ASP A 22 -18.17 9.00 18.25
N GLY A 23 -18.02 7.67 18.37
CA GLY A 23 -16.92 6.90 17.81
C GLY A 23 -17.03 6.86 16.29
N GLY A 24 -16.88 8.02 15.65
CA GLY A 24 -16.72 8.16 14.22
C GLY A 24 -15.35 7.64 13.78
N TRP A 25 -15.16 6.33 13.81
CA TRP A 25 -14.11 5.70 13.03
C TRP A 25 -14.45 5.93 11.55
N ALA A 26 -13.96 7.02 10.95
CA ALA A 26 -13.88 7.17 9.49
C ALA A 26 -12.77 6.26 8.91
N GLY A 27 -12.67 5.03 9.42
CA GLY A 27 -11.54 4.14 9.25
C GLY A 27 -12.00 2.81 8.70
N ASP A 28 -12.18 2.74 7.39
CA ASP A 28 -12.24 1.46 6.71
C ASP A 28 -10.91 0.74 6.94
N ILE A 29 -10.87 -0.15 7.95
CA ILE A 29 -9.68 -0.95 8.28
C ILE A 29 -9.19 -1.73 7.05
N ARG A 30 -10.13 -2.13 6.18
CA ARG A 30 -9.87 -2.86 4.94
C ARG A 30 -10.39 -2.07 3.73
N ALA A 31 -9.53 -1.83 2.76
CA ALA A 31 -9.90 -1.44 1.42
C ALA A 31 -10.42 -2.69 0.68
N ILE A 32 -11.72 -2.70 0.38
CA ILE A 32 -12.39 -3.76 -0.38
C ILE A 32 -13.22 -3.07 -1.47
N LYS A 33 -13.12 -3.54 -2.71
CA LYS A 33 -14.02 -3.12 -3.80
C LYS A 33 -15.07 -4.19 -4.02
N TRP A 34 -16.32 -3.83 -3.76
CA TRP A 34 -17.48 -4.71 -3.95
C TRP A 34 -18.15 -4.40 -5.29
N ARG A 35 -18.62 -5.43 -5.99
CA ARG A 35 -19.24 -5.26 -7.31
C ARG A 35 -20.46 -4.33 -7.28
N ASP A 36 -21.25 -4.37 -6.21
CA ASP A 36 -22.45 -3.54 -6.03
C ASP A 36 -22.14 -2.04 -5.78
N GLN A 37 -20.89 -1.70 -5.48
CA GLN A 37 -20.41 -0.32 -5.26
C GLN A 37 -19.79 0.31 -6.52
N GLU A 38 -19.72 -0.44 -7.62
CA GLU A 38 -19.22 0.02 -8.90
C GLU A 38 -20.05 1.19 -9.43
N GLY A 39 -19.35 2.27 -9.83
CA GLY A 39 -19.97 3.50 -10.31
C GLY A 39 -20.44 4.46 -9.20
N ARG A 40 -20.36 4.06 -7.93
CA ARG A 40 -20.70 4.91 -6.78
C ARG A 40 -19.47 5.26 -5.95
N THR A 41 -18.76 4.24 -5.47
CA THR A 41 -17.61 4.40 -4.56
C THR A 41 -16.28 4.17 -5.26
N HIS A 42 -16.29 3.47 -6.40
CA HIS A 42 -15.12 3.25 -7.23
C HIS A 42 -15.49 3.09 -8.71
N ASN A 43 -14.51 3.35 -9.57
CA ASN A 43 -14.63 3.29 -11.04
C ASN A 43 -14.44 1.85 -11.57
N GLY A 44 -15.12 0.90 -10.94
CA GLY A 44 -15.00 -0.53 -11.26
C GLY A 44 -13.71 -1.21 -10.77
N CYS A 45 -13.60 -2.49 -11.10
CA CYS A 45 -12.44 -3.34 -10.83
C CYS A 45 -11.57 -3.43 -12.07
N LYS A 46 -10.25 -3.24 -11.94
CA LYS A 46 -9.31 -3.32 -13.07
C LYS A 46 -8.67 -4.70 -13.21
N GLY A 47 -8.78 -5.53 -12.17
CA GLY A 47 -8.54 -6.96 -12.28
C GLY A 47 -9.81 -7.71 -12.68
N HIS A 48 -10.35 -8.51 -11.77
CA HIS A 48 -11.60 -9.24 -12.00
C HIS A 48 -12.32 -9.52 -10.68
N TYR A 49 -13.61 -9.83 -10.74
CA TYR A 49 -14.40 -10.12 -9.55
C TYR A 49 -14.50 -11.62 -9.28
N VAL A 50 -14.30 -12.01 -8.02
CA VAL A 50 -14.54 -13.37 -7.52
C VAL A 50 -15.46 -13.28 -6.31
N ARG A 51 -16.65 -13.89 -6.40
CA ARG A 51 -17.69 -13.79 -5.36
C ARG A 51 -18.01 -12.34 -4.99
N ASP A 52 -18.21 -11.50 -6.01
CA ASP A 52 -18.53 -10.06 -5.91
C ASP A 52 -17.46 -9.18 -5.24
N ILE A 53 -16.28 -9.72 -4.95
CA ILE A 53 -15.12 -8.98 -4.43
C ILE A 53 -14.10 -8.82 -5.56
N CYS A 54 -13.61 -7.61 -5.76
CA CYS A 54 -12.55 -7.33 -6.73
C CYS A 54 -11.23 -7.96 -6.28
N ILE A 55 -10.64 -8.75 -7.17
CA ILE A 55 -9.22 -9.08 -7.14
C ILE A 55 -8.49 -7.95 -7.84
N TYR A 56 -7.63 -7.26 -7.09
CA TYR A 56 -6.97 -6.06 -7.55
C TYR A 56 -5.93 -6.34 -8.65
N GLY A 57 -5.96 -5.52 -9.69
CA GLY A 57 -4.87 -5.41 -10.67
C GLY A 57 -3.93 -4.24 -10.35
N VAL A 58 -2.90 -4.05 -11.18
CA VAL A 58 -1.92 -2.95 -11.03
C VAL A 58 -2.59 -1.57 -11.08
N GLU A 59 -3.59 -1.41 -11.96
CA GLU A 59 -4.34 -0.15 -12.09
C GLU A 59 -5.26 0.16 -10.90
N ASP A 60 -5.53 -0.82 -10.03
CA ASP A 60 -6.30 -0.59 -8.81
C ASP A 60 -5.42 -0.05 -7.65
N LEU A 61 -4.08 -0.17 -7.76
CA LEU A 61 -3.15 0.24 -6.70
C LEU A 61 -3.27 1.72 -6.30
N PRO A 62 -3.41 2.70 -7.22
CA PRO A 62 -3.58 4.10 -6.84
C PRO A 62 -4.80 4.34 -5.94
N TRP A 63 -5.89 3.61 -6.17
CA TRP A 63 -7.10 3.70 -5.34
C TRP A 63 -6.85 3.16 -3.93
N ILE A 64 -6.08 2.07 -3.83
CA ILE A 64 -5.71 1.46 -2.56
C ILE A 64 -4.74 2.36 -1.78
N ILE A 65 -3.74 2.91 -2.47
CA ILE A 65 -2.69 3.78 -1.90
C ILE A 65 -3.26 5.10 -1.37
N ASN A 66 -4.23 5.68 -2.05
CA ASN A 66 -4.86 6.94 -1.63
C ASN A 66 -5.85 6.76 -0.46
N ARG A 67 -6.22 5.51 -0.15
CA ARG A 67 -7.14 5.22 0.95
C ARG A 67 -6.41 5.16 2.29
N ASN A 68 -7.06 5.64 3.34
CA ASN A 68 -6.54 5.60 4.70
C ASN A 68 -6.79 4.24 5.40
N SER A 69 -6.72 3.14 4.64
CA SER A 69 -6.99 1.78 5.10
C SER A 69 -5.71 1.06 5.50
N MET A 70 -5.76 0.21 6.53
CA MET A 70 -4.59 -0.55 7.00
C MET A 70 -4.32 -1.78 6.12
N PHE A 71 -5.37 -2.40 5.59
CA PHE A 71 -5.27 -3.60 4.75
C PHE A 71 -6.02 -3.41 3.44
N ALA A 72 -5.64 -4.14 2.38
CA ALA A 72 -6.42 -4.31 1.16
C ALA A 72 -6.76 -5.79 0.93
N ASN A 73 -7.97 -6.05 0.47
CA ASN A 73 -8.43 -7.37 0.05
C ASN A 73 -9.28 -7.23 -1.23
N LYS A 74 -9.09 -8.04 -2.27
CA LYS A 74 -8.31 -9.30 -2.38
C LYS A 74 -7.17 -9.17 -3.39
N PHE A 75 -6.03 -9.83 -3.11
CA PHE A 75 -4.96 -10.07 -4.10
C PHE A 75 -4.77 -11.56 -4.39
N GLU A 76 -4.28 -11.85 -5.59
CA GLU A 76 -3.98 -13.19 -6.08
C GLU A 76 -2.69 -13.18 -6.92
N SER A 77 -1.66 -13.85 -6.41
CA SER A 77 -0.33 -13.94 -7.04
C SER A 77 -0.33 -14.71 -8.36
N ASN A 78 -1.32 -15.57 -8.59
CA ASN A 78 -1.39 -16.39 -9.79
C ASN A 78 -1.93 -15.60 -11.00
N THR A 79 -2.72 -14.55 -10.73
CA THR A 79 -3.43 -13.81 -11.77
C THR A 79 -2.82 -12.44 -11.99
N PHE A 80 -2.38 -11.76 -10.91
CA PHE A 80 -1.73 -10.45 -10.98
C PHE A 80 -0.55 -10.38 -10.00
N PRO A 81 0.54 -11.13 -10.24
CA PRO A 81 1.75 -11.04 -9.41
C PRO A 81 2.32 -9.62 -9.38
N GLU A 82 2.24 -8.89 -10.49
CA GLU A 82 2.78 -7.53 -10.63
C GLU A 82 2.07 -6.54 -9.68
N ALA A 83 0.77 -6.76 -9.43
CA ALA A 83 0.01 -5.91 -8.51
C ALA A 83 0.52 -6.06 -7.06
N LEU A 84 0.93 -7.28 -6.68
CA LEU A 84 1.54 -7.52 -5.38
C LEU A 84 2.95 -6.93 -5.31
N ASP A 85 3.79 -7.19 -6.32
CA ASP A 85 5.18 -6.72 -6.35
C ASP A 85 5.26 -5.19 -6.29
N CYS A 86 4.42 -4.49 -7.08
CA CYS A 86 4.37 -3.04 -7.05
C CYS A 86 3.90 -2.49 -5.69
N LEU A 87 2.92 -3.14 -5.06
CA LEU A 87 2.43 -2.70 -3.75
C LEU A 87 3.48 -2.93 -2.65
N GLU A 88 4.20 -4.05 -2.70
CA GLU A 88 5.30 -4.36 -1.78
C GLU A 88 6.46 -3.37 -1.96
N GLN A 89 6.86 -3.10 -3.20
CA GLN A 89 7.91 -2.13 -3.51
C GLN A 89 7.52 -0.72 -3.06
N TRP A 90 6.27 -0.31 -3.32
CA TRP A 90 5.74 0.97 -2.87
C TRP A 90 5.77 1.08 -1.34
N HIS A 91 5.33 0.03 -0.63
CA HIS A 91 5.31 0.00 0.83
C HIS A 91 6.73 0.10 1.40
N ARG A 92 7.69 -0.64 0.82
CA ARG A 92 9.10 -0.59 1.20
C ARG A 92 9.69 0.80 1.02
N ASN A 93 9.48 1.43 -0.14
CA ASN A 93 9.95 2.79 -0.40
C ASN A 93 9.35 3.79 0.58
N LYS A 94 8.06 3.66 0.89
CA LYS A 94 7.38 4.52 1.86
C LYS A 94 7.96 4.37 3.27
N VAL A 95 8.20 3.15 3.73
CA VAL A 95 8.79 2.90 5.05
C VAL A 95 10.21 3.46 5.13
N LEU A 96 11.03 3.22 4.10
CA LEU A 96 12.39 3.76 4.03
C LEU A 96 12.41 5.29 4.05
N ASN A 97 11.51 5.94 3.30
CA ASN A 97 11.39 7.41 3.29
C ASN A 97 10.90 7.99 4.62
N GLN A 98 10.23 7.18 5.46
CA GLN A 98 9.72 7.58 6.77
C GLN A 98 10.62 7.12 7.93
N ALA A 99 11.75 6.46 7.64
CA ALA A 99 12.64 5.95 8.66
C ALA A 99 13.39 7.11 9.35
N THR A 100 13.18 7.23 10.66
CA THR A 100 13.93 8.19 11.50
C THR A 100 15.28 7.62 11.95
N VAL A 101 15.47 6.31 11.82
CA VAL A 101 16.72 5.62 12.14
C VAL A 101 17.65 5.58 10.91
N PRO A 102 18.98 5.52 11.11
CA PRO A 102 19.90 5.28 10.02
C PRO A 102 19.49 4.03 9.22
N ILE A 103 19.42 4.18 7.90
CA ILE A 103 19.03 3.09 7.00
C ILE A 103 20.24 2.19 6.81
N GLU A 104 20.12 0.92 7.20
CA GLU A 104 21.15 -0.08 6.93
C GLU A 104 21.27 -0.34 5.42
N PRO A 105 22.50 -0.37 4.85
CA PRO A 105 22.70 -0.61 3.42
C PRO A 105 22.08 -1.93 2.93
N SER A 106 22.01 -2.94 3.80
CA SER A 106 21.36 -4.22 3.52
C SER A 106 19.88 -4.08 3.18
N TRP A 107 19.19 -3.08 3.74
CA TRP A 107 17.78 -2.80 3.48
C TRP A 107 17.53 -2.14 2.13
N LEU A 108 18.56 -1.71 1.40
CA LEU A 108 18.46 -1.14 0.06
C LEU A 108 18.62 -2.19 -1.05
N LEU A 109 19.14 -3.38 -0.73
CA LEU A 109 19.55 -4.38 -1.72
C LEU A 109 18.42 -4.94 -2.60
N ALA A 110 17.18 -5.02 -2.11
CA ALA A 110 16.06 -5.50 -2.95
C ALA A 110 15.60 -4.49 -4.02
N THR A 111 16.21 -3.30 -4.11
CA THR A 111 15.93 -2.30 -5.15
C THR A 111 16.95 -2.35 -6.30
N GLN A 112 18.06 -3.07 -6.14
CA GLN A 112 19.20 -3.05 -7.07
C GLN A 112 19.23 -4.16 -8.13
N SER A 113 18.12 -4.88 -8.36
CA SER A 113 18.07 -5.88 -9.45
C SER A 113 17.63 -5.32 -10.81
N ASN A 114 17.48 -4.00 -11.00
CA ASN A 114 17.17 -3.41 -12.32
C ASN A 114 17.56 -1.92 -12.53
N SER A 115 18.66 -1.43 -11.93
CA SER A 115 19.22 -0.10 -12.29
C SER A 115 20.75 -0.02 -12.26
N SER A 116 21.41 -1.17 -12.25
CA SER A 116 22.87 -1.24 -12.37
C SER A 116 23.24 -1.20 -13.86
N ASN A 117 23.31 0.00 -14.46
CA ASN A 117 24.34 0.27 -15.49
C ASN A 117 24.51 1.72 -16.00
N SER A 118 23.82 2.75 -15.49
CA SER A 118 23.96 4.10 -16.11
C SER A 118 24.42 5.26 -15.22
N TYR A 119 24.61 5.10 -13.91
CA TYR A 119 24.96 6.25 -13.03
C TYR A 119 26.31 6.15 -12.30
N PHE A 120 27.08 5.07 -12.47
CA PHE A 120 28.37 4.89 -11.77
C PHE A 120 29.64 5.16 -12.60
N ASN A 121 29.53 5.68 -13.83
CA ASN A 121 30.70 5.93 -14.70
C ASN A 121 31.04 7.41 -14.96
N SER A 122 30.59 8.35 -14.13
CA SER A 122 30.87 9.79 -14.36
C SER A 122 31.60 10.54 -13.24
N ILE A 123 32.13 9.86 -12.22
CA ILE A 123 32.89 10.51 -11.12
C ILE A 123 34.33 9.94 -10.97
N ALA A 124 34.81 9.17 -11.95
CA ALA A 124 36.21 8.72 -11.99
C ALA A 124 36.82 9.04 -13.36
N GLY A 125 37.27 10.29 -13.55
CA GLY A 125 38.12 10.66 -14.68
C GLY A 125 37.92 12.08 -15.21
N ALA A 126 38.56 13.05 -14.56
CA ALA A 126 39.25 14.21 -15.15
C ALA A 126 39.94 15.01 -14.04
#